data_AF-A0A9Q0JYE2-F1
#
_entry.id   AF-A0A9Q0JYE2-F1
#
_cell.length_a   1.000
_cell.length_b   1.000
_cell.length_c   1.000
_cell.angle_alpha   90.00
_cell.angle_beta   90.00
_cell.angle_gamma   90.00
#
_symmetry.space_group_name_H-M   'P 1'
#
loop_
_entity.id
_entity.type
_entity.pdbx_description
1 polymer ?
#
loop_
_entity_poly.entity_id
_entity_poly.type
_entity_poly.pdbx_seq_one_letter_code
_entity_poly.pdbx_strand_id
1 'polypeptide(L)'
;MGSGFSCSSFSSSVSPSLSFSDWVCYSPATVLPNYTKPRSFTFNPTFKTSFRGYLQKSHENMKSESPLSSSSFVTLNSGKVEEEKTPDEISATPIVTDLCDINPKLFQQLIHDALVWSSLHGLVVGDKSVQRSGTVPGVGLVHAPFALLPTFFPQIHWQEGCELAPLFNELVDRVSLDGKFLQESLSRTKKADGFTSRLLDIHSMMLKINKKEEIRLGLHRSDYMLDAQTNALLQIELNTISASFAGLGCVVSELHRNLLNHYGKKLGLDPSRVPRNNAVSGFAEALAKAWNEYNNSSAVVLVVVQTEERNMYDQHWLCTILKERHSVSAIRKTMAEIDAEGELQPDGTLLIGGQPVSVIYFRAGYAPSDYPSESEWRARLLMEQSSAIKCPSISYHLVGTKKIQQELAKPNVLERFIENKDDVAKLRKCFAGLWSLDYSDVVKTAIERPDLFVLKPQREGGGNNVYGDDLRETLQKLEKEGSEERDAYILMQRIFPSASPAFLVQHGICHQDHAISELGMYGAYLRNKDNIIINDHCGYLLRTKVSSSNEGGVAAGFAVLDSIYLT
;
A
#
# COMPACT_ATOMS: atom_id res chain seq x y z
N MET A 1 -56.74 33.81 16.38
CA MET A 1 -57.20 34.68 15.27
C MET A 1 -56.70 33.97 14.00
N GLY A 2 -57.50 33.38 13.10
CA GLY A 2 -58.66 33.91 12.38
C GLY A 2 -58.18 34.89 11.29
N SER A 3 -58.44 34.79 9.98
CA SER A 3 -59.19 33.83 9.10
C SER A 3 -58.56 33.86 7.67
N GLY A 4 -58.91 33.05 6.66
CA GLY A 4 -59.82 31.90 6.52
C GLY A 4 -60.64 31.91 5.21
N PHE A 5 -60.73 30.76 4.49
CA PHE A 5 -61.54 30.49 3.26
C PHE A 5 -61.08 31.17 1.94
N SER A 6 -61.24 30.62 0.72
CA SER A 6 -61.57 29.28 0.15
C SER A 6 -61.13 29.30 -1.34
N CYS A 7 -61.31 28.33 -2.27
CA CYS A 7 -61.97 27.02 -2.40
C CYS A 7 -61.26 26.25 -3.58
N SER A 8 -61.66 25.14 -4.22
CA SER A 8 -62.81 24.20 -4.14
C SER A 8 -62.44 22.85 -4.77
N SER A 9 -62.90 21.73 -4.16
CA SER A 9 -63.35 20.43 -4.76
C SER A 9 -62.42 19.62 -5.72
N PHE A 10 -62.49 18.28 -5.84
CA PHE A 10 -63.40 17.24 -5.33
C PHE A 10 -62.63 15.98 -4.84
N SER A 11 -63.33 15.10 -4.12
CA SER A 11 -62.83 13.92 -3.39
C SER A 11 -62.80 12.59 -4.17
N SER A 12 -61.82 11.72 -3.81
CA SER A 12 -61.94 10.26 -3.50
C SER A 12 -62.52 9.27 -4.56
N SER A 13 -62.32 7.93 -4.53
CA SER A 13 -61.74 6.96 -3.56
C SER A 13 -61.49 5.59 -4.20
N VAL A 14 -60.43 4.90 -3.76
CA VAL A 14 -60.31 3.46 -3.40
C VAL A 14 -60.79 2.33 -4.35
N SER A 15 -59.86 1.38 -4.54
CA SER A 15 -59.89 -0.09 -4.79
C SER A 15 -61.21 -0.89 -4.75
N PRO A 16 -61.23 -2.13 -5.32
CA PRO A 16 -60.96 -3.27 -4.44
C PRO A 16 -60.17 -4.47 -5.04
N SER A 17 -59.82 -5.37 -4.14
CA SER A 17 -59.20 -6.70 -4.30
C SER A 17 -60.09 -7.76 -4.96
N LEU A 18 -59.49 -8.92 -5.34
CA LEU A 18 -59.99 -10.26 -4.99
C LEU A 18 -58.92 -11.35 -5.24
N SER A 19 -59.11 -12.54 -4.65
CA SER A 19 -58.12 -13.63 -4.49
C SER A 19 -58.73 -15.03 -4.71
N PHE A 20 -57.88 -16.08 -4.65
CA PHE A 20 -58.18 -17.53 -4.82
C PHE A 20 -58.49 -17.97 -6.28
N SER A 21 -58.20 -19.20 -6.74
CA SER A 21 -57.55 -20.40 -6.13
C SER A 21 -57.15 -21.42 -7.22
N ASP A 22 -56.08 -22.20 -6.96
CA ASP A 22 -55.74 -23.56 -7.47
C ASP A 22 -55.79 -23.91 -8.98
N TRP A 23 -54.84 -24.73 -9.44
CA TRP A 23 -55.05 -26.07 -10.05
C TRP A 23 -53.74 -26.66 -10.64
N VAL A 24 -53.27 -27.74 -10.01
CA VAL A 24 -52.63 -28.98 -10.52
C VAL A 24 -51.71 -28.98 -11.79
N CYS A 25 -50.52 -29.55 -11.57
CA CYS A 25 -49.54 -30.20 -12.45
C CYS A 25 -49.87 -30.47 -13.94
N TYR A 26 -48.84 -30.30 -14.80
CA TYR A 26 -48.36 -31.36 -15.72
C TYR A 26 -46.89 -31.12 -16.15
N SER A 27 -46.11 -32.19 -16.26
CA SER A 27 -44.76 -32.19 -16.87
C SER A 27 -44.83 -32.43 -18.38
N PRO A 28 -43.73 -32.19 -19.12
CA PRO A 28 -43.29 -33.21 -20.07
C PRO A 28 -41.80 -33.57 -19.89
N ALA A 29 -41.52 -34.86 -19.94
CA ALA A 29 -40.17 -35.40 -20.00
C ALA A 29 -39.80 -35.72 -21.46
N THR A 30 -38.55 -35.45 -21.85
CA THR A 30 -37.97 -36.07 -23.06
C THR A 30 -36.48 -36.39 -22.89
N VAL A 31 -36.24 -37.67 -22.56
CA VAL A 31 -35.31 -38.59 -23.24
C VAL A 31 -33.85 -38.17 -23.46
N LEU A 32 -32.96 -38.86 -22.74
CA LEU A 32 -31.52 -39.03 -23.02
C LEU A 32 -31.27 -40.00 -24.20
N PRO A 33 -30.16 -39.84 -24.92
CA PRO A 33 -29.43 -40.96 -25.53
C PRO A 33 -28.23 -41.37 -24.67
N ASN A 34 -28.06 -42.68 -24.47
CA ASN A 34 -26.95 -43.27 -23.72
C ASN A 34 -25.58 -43.00 -24.37
N TYR A 35 -24.56 -42.72 -23.55
CA TYR A 35 -23.17 -43.11 -23.88
C TYR A 35 -22.46 -43.76 -22.69
N THR A 36 -21.59 -44.71 -23.03
CA THR A 36 -21.05 -45.77 -22.17
C THR A 36 -19.96 -45.31 -21.20
N LYS A 37 -19.92 -45.93 -20.00
CA LYS A 37 -18.73 -45.93 -19.12
C LYS A 37 -17.48 -46.42 -19.86
N PRO A 38 -16.30 -45.95 -19.47
CA PRO A 38 -15.37 -46.93 -18.89
C PRO A 38 -14.58 -46.47 -17.65
N ARG A 39 -14.34 -47.45 -16.77
CA ARG A 39 -13.20 -47.62 -15.85
C ARG A 39 -12.87 -46.50 -14.84
N SER A 40 -13.23 -46.80 -13.59
CA SER A 40 -12.58 -46.27 -12.39
C SER A 40 -11.08 -46.59 -12.37
N PHE A 41 -10.23 -45.56 -12.28
CA PHE A 41 -8.85 -45.71 -11.81
C PHE A 41 -8.78 -45.26 -10.36
N THR A 42 -8.70 -46.22 -9.44
CA THR A 42 -8.31 -45.97 -8.04
C THR A 42 -6.82 -45.65 -7.99
N PHE A 43 -6.48 -44.38 -7.80
CA PHE A 43 -5.09 -43.97 -7.57
C PHE A 43 -4.80 -44.03 -6.06
N ASN A 44 -3.92 -44.94 -5.64
CA ASN A 44 -3.42 -45.03 -4.26
C ASN A 44 -2.26 -44.04 -4.06
N PRO A 45 -2.36 -43.03 -3.17
CA PRO A 45 -1.24 -42.17 -2.83
C PRO A 45 -0.47 -42.74 -1.62
N THR A 46 0.30 -43.82 -1.81
CA THR A 46 1.36 -44.20 -0.87
C THR A 46 2.68 -43.55 -1.27
N PHE A 47 2.82 -42.25 -1.01
CA PHE A 47 4.12 -41.57 -0.97
C PHE A 47 4.24 -40.80 0.35
N LYS A 48 4.80 -41.47 1.37
CA LYS A 48 5.37 -40.79 2.55
C LYS A 48 6.77 -40.31 2.20
N THR A 49 6.90 -39.10 1.67
CA THR A 49 8.20 -38.42 1.59
C THR A 49 8.50 -37.70 2.91
N SER A 50 9.60 -38.09 3.53
CA SER A 50 10.06 -37.54 4.80
C SER A 50 10.69 -36.16 4.60
N PHE A 51 10.01 -35.10 5.02
CA PHE A 51 10.63 -33.80 5.31
C PHE A 51 10.58 -33.54 6.82
N ARG A 52 11.45 -34.24 7.56
CA ARG A 52 11.68 -34.01 8.99
C ARG A 52 13.18 -33.98 9.29
N GLY A 53 13.81 -32.86 8.99
CA GLY A 53 15.20 -32.54 9.31
C GLY A 53 15.39 -31.03 9.29
N TYR A 54 16.17 -30.50 10.24
CA TYR A 54 16.48 -29.07 10.41
C TYR A 54 15.39 -28.13 10.96
N LEU A 55 14.68 -28.55 12.00
CA LEU A 55 14.08 -27.63 12.99
C LEU A 55 14.17 -28.19 14.41
N GLN A 56 15.34 -28.05 15.05
CA GLN A 56 15.48 -27.91 16.52
C GLN A 56 16.95 -27.70 16.92
N LYS A 57 17.28 -26.50 17.43
CA LYS A 57 18.15 -26.19 18.58
C LYS A 57 18.65 -24.74 18.54
N SER A 58 18.00 -23.86 19.31
CA SER A 58 18.66 -22.79 20.10
C SER A 58 17.62 -21.89 20.79
N HIS A 59 17.09 -22.34 21.92
CA HIS A 59 16.56 -21.44 22.94
C HIS A 59 16.84 -22.07 24.29
N GLU A 60 17.79 -21.51 25.04
CA GLU A 60 17.65 -21.31 26.48
C GLU A 60 18.77 -20.40 27.02
N ASN A 61 18.38 -19.58 28.01
CA ASN A 61 19.24 -18.90 28.98
C ASN A 61 20.20 -17.80 28.50
N MET A 62 19.69 -16.56 28.53
CA MET A 62 20.51 -15.39 28.87
C MET A 62 19.94 -14.75 30.14
N LYS A 63 20.72 -14.78 31.23
CA LYS A 63 20.47 -13.99 32.44
C LYS A 63 21.61 -12.98 32.62
N SER A 64 21.29 -11.88 33.27
CA SER A 64 22.18 -10.77 33.63
C SER A 64 23.37 -11.22 34.49
N GLU A 65 24.55 -10.64 34.25
CA GLU A 65 25.20 -9.70 35.19
C GLU A 65 26.59 -9.26 34.70
N SER A 66 26.99 -8.07 35.13
CA SER A 66 28.36 -7.52 35.14
C SER A 66 28.61 -7.03 36.60
N PRO A 67 29.82 -6.62 37.07
CA PRO A 67 30.96 -6.12 36.29
C PRO A 67 32.39 -6.42 36.86
N LEU A 68 33.39 -5.67 36.35
CA LEU A 68 34.67 -5.22 36.95
C LEU A 68 35.98 -6.06 36.87
N SER A 69 37.04 -5.35 36.44
CA SER A 69 38.48 -5.50 36.78
C SER A 69 39.25 -6.74 36.26
N SER A 70 40.57 -6.73 36.01
CA SER A 70 41.56 -5.64 35.86
C SER A 70 42.84 -6.15 35.13
N SER A 71 43.68 -5.22 34.69
CA SER A 71 44.98 -5.38 34.01
C SER A 71 45.98 -6.39 34.61
N SER A 72 46.82 -7.00 33.76
CA SER A 72 48.25 -7.27 34.04
C SER A 72 49.08 -7.39 32.75
N PHE A 73 50.28 -6.81 32.73
CA PHE A 73 51.26 -6.83 31.64
C PHE A 73 52.22 -8.03 31.73
N VAL A 74 52.81 -8.47 30.60
CA VAL A 74 54.21 -8.94 30.55
C VAL A 74 54.91 -8.39 29.30
N THR A 75 56.18 -8.01 29.49
CA THR A 75 57.14 -7.35 28.58
C THR A 75 57.78 -8.31 27.55
N LEU A 76 58.00 -7.94 26.27
CA LEU A 76 58.96 -6.99 25.67
C LEU A 76 60.35 -7.63 25.38
N ASN A 77 60.73 -7.72 24.11
CA ASN A 77 62.14 -7.64 23.69
C ASN A 77 62.27 -7.19 22.21
N SER A 78 63.34 -6.45 21.91
CA SER A 78 63.51 -5.67 20.67
C SER A 78 64.68 -6.16 19.79
N GLY A 79 64.60 -5.95 18.47
CA GLY A 79 65.65 -6.37 17.54
C GLY A 79 65.53 -5.84 16.11
N LYS A 80 66.00 -4.60 15.89
CA LYS A 80 66.46 -3.96 14.64
C LYS A 80 65.79 -4.24 13.28
N VAL A 81 65.21 -3.14 12.76
CA VAL A 81 65.11 -2.68 11.36
C VAL A 81 65.92 -3.44 10.30
N GLU A 82 65.21 -3.93 9.27
CA GLU A 82 65.60 -3.85 7.85
C GLU A 82 64.40 -3.26 7.08
N GLU A 83 64.67 -2.38 6.11
CA GLU A 83 63.65 -1.85 5.18
C GLU A 83 63.50 -2.81 4.00
N GLU A 84 62.30 -3.29 3.67
CA GLU A 84 61.89 -3.47 2.27
C GLU A 84 60.37 -3.65 2.06
N LYS A 85 59.84 -2.85 1.11
CA LYS A 85 58.68 -3.08 0.22
C LYS A 85 57.28 -3.30 0.82
N THR A 86 56.40 -2.35 0.46
CA THR A 86 54.95 -2.47 0.49
C THR A 86 54.42 -3.57 -0.46
N PRO A 87 53.38 -4.32 -0.07
CA PRO A 87 52.49 -5.01 -0.99
C PRO A 87 51.26 -4.13 -1.25
N ASP A 88 51.30 -3.38 -2.36
CA ASP A 88 50.11 -2.78 -2.96
C ASP A 88 49.25 -3.84 -3.69
N GLU A 89 48.04 -3.42 -4.07
CA GLU A 89 47.12 -4.14 -4.97
C GLU A 89 46.55 -5.48 -4.49
N ILE A 90 45.62 -5.39 -3.52
CA ILE A 90 44.42 -6.22 -3.62
C ILE A 90 43.72 -5.80 -4.91
N SER A 91 43.68 -6.70 -5.91
CA SER A 91 43.05 -6.43 -7.20
C SER A 91 41.56 -6.13 -7.01
N ALA A 92 41.18 -4.86 -7.07
CA ALA A 92 39.79 -4.46 -7.18
C ALA A 92 39.27 -4.98 -8.54
N THR A 93 38.49 -6.06 -8.52
CA THR A 93 37.68 -6.44 -9.69
C THR A 93 36.84 -5.22 -10.08
N PRO A 94 36.84 -4.79 -11.35
CA PRO A 94 36.06 -3.65 -11.76
C PRO A 94 34.60 -3.89 -11.37
N ILE A 95 34.02 -2.96 -10.62
CA ILE A 95 32.56 -2.85 -10.55
C ILE A 95 32.13 -2.64 -11.99
N VAL A 96 31.22 -3.46 -12.49
CA VAL A 96 30.59 -3.23 -13.80
C VAL A 96 29.65 -2.04 -13.60
N THR A 97 30.22 -0.84 -13.74
CA THR A 97 29.53 0.44 -13.52
C THR A 97 28.47 0.73 -14.57
N ASP A 98 28.47 -0.02 -15.66
CA ASP A 98 27.46 0.07 -16.71
C ASP A 98 26.78 -1.29 -16.91
N LEU A 99 25.55 -1.41 -16.38
CA LEU A 99 24.71 -2.60 -16.55
C LEU A 99 24.33 -2.83 -18.04
N CYS A 100 24.62 -1.89 -18.94
CA CYS A 100 24.38 -2.04 -20.37
C CYS A 100 25.27 -3.10 -21.05
N ASP A 101 26.45 -3.42 -20.49
CA ASP A 101 27.45 -4.31 -21.12
C ASP A 101 27.28 -5.80 -20.77
N ILE A 102 26.10 -6.22 -20.30
CA ILE A 102 25.84 -7.64 -19.97
C ILE A 102 25.91 -8.49 -21.25
N ASN A 103 26.77 -9.52 -21.22
CA ASN A 103 26.91 -10.47 -22.32
C ASN A 103 25.55 -11.02 -22.79
N PRO A 104 25.20 -10.97 -24.10
CA PRO A 104 23.86 -11.34 -24.57
C PRO A 104 23.38 -12.74 -24.20
N LYS A 105 24.29 -13.72 -24.06
CA LYS A 105 23.92 -15.08 -23.60
C LYS A 105 23.59 -15.11 -22.10
N LEU A 106 24.33 -14.35 -21.29
CA LEU A 106 24.05 -14.18 -19.86
C LEU A 106 22.74 -13.41 -19.66
N PHE A 107 22.49 -12.38 -20.48
CA PHE A 107 21.26 -11.60 -20.44
C PHE A 107 20.01 -12.46 -20.73
N GLN A 108 20.04 -13.29 -21.77
CA GLN A 108 18.95 -14.24 -22.05
C GLN A 108 18.75 -15.27 -20.93
N GLN A 109 19.83 -15.75 -20.30
CA GLN A 109 19.75 -16.65 -19.14
C GLN A 109 19.08 -15.96 -17.93
N LEU A 110 19.47 -14.72 -17.62
CA LEU A 110 18.85 -13.92 -16.56
C LEU A 110 17.35 -13.75 -16.76
N ILE A 111 16.90 -13.37 -17.96
CA ILE A 111 15.47 -13.19 -18.27
C ILE A 111 14.72 -14.52 -18.12
N HIS A 112 15.24 -15.60 -18.71
CA HIS A 112 14.62 -16.92 -18.63
C HIS A 112 14.45 -17.38 -17.17
N ASP A 113 15.52 -17.32 -16.39
CA ASP A 113 15.52 -17.77 -15.01
C ASP A 113 14.65 -16.88 -14.12
N ALA A 114 14.60 -15.56 -14.37
CA ALA A 114 13.70 -14.65 -13.67
C ALA A 114 12.22 -14.96 -13.94
N LEU A 115 11.84 -15.28 -15.18
CA LEU A 115 10.48 -15.66 -15.55
C LEU A 115 10.07 -17.02 -14.95
N VAL A 116 10.99 -17.99 -14.96
CA VAL A 116 10.78 -19.30 -14.30
C VAL A 116 10.65 -19.12 -12.79
N TRP A 117 11.56 -18.38 -12.16
CA TRP A 117 11.53 -18.13 -10.71
C TRP A 117 10.23 -17.42 -10.30
N SER A 118 9.82 -16.39 -11.05
CA SER A 118 8.56 -15.65 -10.83
C SER A 118 7.35 -16.56 -10.85
N SER A 119 7.32 -17.51 -11.79
CA SER A 119 6.23 -18.48 -11.95
C SER A 119 6.20 -19.50 -10.79
N LEU A 120 7.37 -19.93 -10.29
CA LEU A 120 7.49 -20.89 -9.19
C LEU A 120 7.21 -20.28 -7.81
N HIS A 121 7.48 -18.99 -7.62
CA HIS A 121 7.42 -18.31 -6.31
C HIS A 121 6.26 -17.31 -6.20
N GLY A 122 5.30 -17.33 -7.13
CA GLY A 122 4.06 -16.55 -7.01
C GLY A 122 4.24 -15.04 -7.18
N LEU A 123 5.23 -14.60 -7.98
CA LEU A 123 5.33 -13.21 -8.45
C LEU A 123 4.35 -12.99 -9.62
N VAL A 124 3.05 -13.10 -9.34
CA VAL A 124 2.01 -13.18 -10.37
C VAL A 124 0.84 -12.24 -10.10
N VAL A 125 0.22 -11.80 -11.19
CA VAL A 125 -1.03 -11.03 -11.23
C VAL A 125 -1.99 -11.65 -12.26
N GLY A 126 -3.25 -11.25 -12.22
CA GLY A 126 -4.20 -11.55 -13.27
C GLY A 126 -3.90 -10.76 -14.55
N ASP A 127 -3.78 -11.45 -15.68
CA ASP A 127 -3.55 -10.84 -16.99
C ASP A 127 -4.75 -9.98 -17.41
N LYS A 128 -4.49 -8.72 -17.77
CA LYS A 128 -5.51 -7.76 -18.22
C LYS A 128 -6.27 -8.20 -19.49
N SER A 129 -5.65 -9.02 -20.34
CA SER A 129 -6.26 -9.58 -21.55
C SER A 129 -7.26 -10.72 -21.26
N VAL A 130 -7.20 -11.31 -20.07
CA VAL A 130 -8.07 -12.41 -19.65
C VAL A 130 -9.14 -11.89 -18.70
N GLN A 131 -10.38 -11.73 -19.19
CA GLN A 131 -11.50 -11.15 -18.43
C GLN A 131 -11.70 -11.75 -17.02
N ARG A 132 -11.48 -13.07 -16.86
CA ARG A 132 -11.69 -13.78 -15.59
C ARG A 132 -10.53 -13.68 -14.60
N SER A 133 -9.39 -13.08 -14.97
CA SER A 133 -8.17 -13.10 -14.15
C SER A 133 -8.26 -12.26 -12.87
N GLY A 134 -9.16 -11.26 -12.85
CA GLY A 134 -9.46 -10.45 -11.66
C GLY A 134 -10.54 -11.05 -10.74
N THR A 135 -11.17 -12.17 -11.10
CA THR A 135 -12.29 -12.76 -10.34
C THR A 135 -12.13 -14.25 -10.05
N VAL A 136 -11.29 -14.97 -10.79
CA VAL A 136 -11.08 -16.41 -10.65
C VAL A 136 -9.61 -16.71 -10.38
N PRO A 137 -9.24 -17.05 -9.13
CA PRO A 137 -7.85 -17.40 -8.79
C PRO A 137 -7.31 -18.55 -9.64
N GLY A 138 -6.02 -18.47 -10.02
CA GLY A 138 -5.31 -19.51 -10.77
C GLY A 138 -5.61 -19.55 -12.28
N VAL A 139 -6.42 -18.63 -12.81
CA VAL A 139 -6.75 -18.56 -14.24
C VAL A 139 -6.23 -17.26 -14.85
N GLY A 140 -5.60 -17.34 -16.02
CA GLY A 140 -5.07 -16.16 -16.71
C GLY A 140 -3.96 -15.46 -15.91
N LEU A 141 -3.02 -16.23 -15.36
CA LEU A 141 -1.87 -15.70 -14.64
C LEU A 141 -0.82 -15.17 -15.62
N VAL A 142 -0.25 -14.01 -15.28
CA VAL A 142 0.99 -13.49 -15.86
C VAL A 142 1.93 -13.10 -14.71
N HIS A 143 3.24 -13.08 -14.96
CA HIS A 143 4.17 -12.53 -13.97
C HIS A 143 3.83 -11.05 -13.70
N ALA A 144 4.00 -10.58 -12.46
CA ALA A 144 3.93 -9.15 -12.18
C ALA A 144 5.04 -8.42 -12.98
N PRO A 145 4.82 -7.21 -13.52
CA PRO A 145 5.89 -6.44 -14.16
C PRO A 145 7.03 -6.19 -13.17
N PHE A 146 8.28 -6.52 -13.52
CA PHE A 146 9.44 -6.38 -12.63
C PHE A 146 10.67 -5.81 -13.34
N ALA A 147 11.54 -5.10 -12.62
CA ALA A 147 12.91 -4.83 -13.08
C ALA A 147 13.75 -6.11 -12.96
N LEU A 148 14.62 -6.42 -13.92
CA LEU A 148 15.40 -7.68 -13.95
C LEU A 148 16.54 -7.72 -12.93
N LEU A 149 17.05 -6.54 -12.57
CA LEU A 149 18.14 -6.34 -11.62
C LEU A 149 17.78 -5.17 -10.69
N PRO A 150 18.22 -5.19 -9.43
CA PRO A 150 17.87 -4.18 -8.44
C PRO A 150 18.49 -2.82 -8.75
N THR A 151 17.69 -1.75 -8.65
CA THR A 151 18.18 -0.37 -8.82
C THR A 151 19.12 0.06 -7.68
N PHE A 152 20.26 0.67 -8.01
CA PHE A 152 21.20 1.24 -7.05
C PHE A 152 20.58 2.38 -6.22
N PHE A 153 20.77 2.35 -4.91
CA PHE A 153 20.24 3.38 -3.99
C PHE A 153 21.22 3.67 -2.84
N PRO A 154 21.52 4.95 -2.53
CA PRO A 154 22.45 5.30 -1.45
C PRO A 154 21.98 4.82 -0.07
N GLN A 155 22.85 4.11 0.66
CA GLN A 155 22.46 3.52 1.96
C GLN A 155 21.99 4.57 2.98
N ILE A 156 22.59 5.78 2.97
CA ILE A 156 22.21 6.88 3.86
C ILE A 156 20.74 7.32 3.69
N HIS A 157 20.27 7.40 2.45
CA HIS A 157 18.89 7.79 2.15
C HIS A 157 17.89 6.66 2.46
N TRP A 158 18.32 5.40 2.32
CA TRP A 158 17.50 4.26 2.76
C TRP A 158 17.34 4.25 4.29
N GLN A 159 18.41 4.55 5.03
CA GLN A 159 18.36 4.68 6.49
C GLN A 159 17.46 5.86 6.92
N GLU A 160 17.55 7.01 6.25
CA GLU A 160 16.62 8.14 6.47
C GLU A 160 15.16 7.74 6.26
N GLY A 161 14.84 7.01 5.18
CA GLY A 161 13.50 6.46 4.96
C GLY A 161 13.03 5.49 6.06
N CYS A 162 13.95 4.69 6.62
CA CYS A 162 13.65 3.79 7.74
C CYS A 162 13.35 4.56 9.04
N GLU A 163 14.11 5.63 9.32
CA GLU A 163 13.90 6.50 10.48
C GLU A 163 12.60 7.31 10.41
N LEU A 164 12.17 7.72 9.20
CA LEU A 164 10.97 8.51 8.99
C LEU A 164 9.66 7.70 9.19
N ALA A 165 9.66 6.40 8.89
CA ALA A 165 8.45 5.57 8.96
C ALA A 165 7.74 5.60 10.34
N PRO A 166 8.40 5.37 11.50
CA PRO A 166 7.75 5.45 12.80
C PRO A 166 7.33 6.88 13.21
N LEU A 167 7.97 7.91 12.64
CA LEU A 167 7.54 9.30 12.84
C LEU A 167 6.26 9.61 12.06
N PHE A 168 6.15 9.14 10.82
CA PHE A 168 4.92 9.27 10.03
C PHE A 168 3.76 8.47 10.61
N ASN A 169 4.00 7.28 11.14
CA ASN A 169 2.98 6.50 11.85
C ASN A 169 2.35 7.27 13.03
N GLU A 170 3.17 7.83 13.92
CA GLU A 170 2.70 8.61 15.08
C GLU A 170 2.08 9.95 14.63
N LEU A 171 2.60 10.60 13.58
CA LEU A 171 1.98 11.78 12.98
C LEU A 171 0.57 11.46 12.46
N VAL A 172 0.38 10.33 11.78
CA VAL A 172 -0.94 9.92 11.29
C VAL A 172 -1.92 9.68 12.45
N ASP A 173 -1.51 8.97 13.51
CA ASP A 173 -2.37 8.78 14.70
C ASP A 173 -2.79 10.13 15.29
N ARG A 174 -1.83 11.02 15.57
CA ARG A 174 -2.10 12.30 16.21
C ARG A 174 -2.94 13.25 15.37
N VAL A 175 -2.72 13.31 14.05
CA VAL A 175 -3.55 14.11 13.14
C VAL A 175 -4.96 13.51 13.02
N SER A 176 -5.11 12.18 13.07
CA SER A 176 -6.42 11.51 13.02
C SER A 176 -7.33 11.83 14.21
N LEU A 177 -6.74 12.20 15.36
CA LEU A 177 -7.45 12.58 16.58
C LEU A 177 -7.97 14.03 16.55
N ASP A 178 -7.33 14.92 15.78
CA ASP A 178 -7.81 16.31 15.59
C ASP A 178 -8.89 16.36 14.50
N GLY A 179 -10.06 15.83 14.84
CA GLY A 179 -11.22 15.82 13.94
C GLY A 179 -11.67 17.21 13.51
N LYS A 180 -11.35 18.26 14.28
CA LYS A 180 -11.59 19.66 13.91
C LYS A 180 -10.65 20.08 12.78
N PHE A 181 -9.35 19.83 12.91
CA PHE A 181 -8.37 20.09 11.84
C PHE A 181 -8.76 19.41 10.53
N LEU A 182 -9.10 18.11 10.57
CA LEU A 182 -9.52 17.37 9.37
C LEU A 182 -10.76 18.01 8.70
N GLN A 183 -11.78 18.38 9.48
CA GLN A 183 -12.99 19.01 8.93
C GLN A 183 -12.73 20.44 8.42
N GLU A 184 -11.91 21.24 9.09
CA GLU A 184 -11.59 22.61 8.68
C GLU A 184 -10.68 22.64 7.45
N SER A 185 -9.60 21.86 7.43
CA SER A 185 -8.64 21.79 6.32
C SER A 185 -9.24 21.25 5.02
N LEU A 186 -10.25 20.38 5.12
CA LEU A 186 -10.97 19.82 3.96
C LEU A 186 -12.34 20.49 3.71
N SER A 187 -12.70 21.53 4.47
CA SER A 187 -14.01 22.19 4.41
C SER A 187 -14.37 22.77 3.04
N ARG A 188 -13.36 23.24 2.29
CA ARG A 188 -13.55 23.73 0.92
C ARG A 188 -13.54 22.60 -0.10
N THR A 189 -12.58 21.67 0.03
CA THR A 189 -12.51 20.43 -0.74
C THR A 189 -13.84 19.65 -0.71
N LYS A 190 -14.57 19.69 0.42
CA LYS A 190 -15.92 19.13 0.57
C LYS A 190 -16.94 19.65 -0.45
N LYS A 191 -16.79 20.89 -0.91
CA LYS A 191 -17.65 21.48 -1.94
C LYS A 191 -17.21 21.10 -3.35
N ALA A 192 -15.89 21.03 -3.55
CA ALA A 192 -15.24 20.76 -4.83
C ALA A 192 -15.28 19.28 -5.24
N ASP A 193 -15.25 18.37 -4.28
CA ASP A 193 -15.14 16.93 -4.52
C ASP A 193 -16.20 16.11 -3.77
N GLY A 194 -17.15 15.56 -4.53
CA GLY A 194 -18.21 14.71 -4.00
C GLY A 194 -17.71 13.45 -3.28
N PHE A 195 -16.54 12.91 -3.65
CA PHE A 195 -15.97 11.73 -2.99
C PHE A 195 -15.46 12.07 -1.58
N THR A 196 -14.56 13.06 -1.46
CA THR A 196 -14.08 13.56 -0.17
C THR A 196 -15.24 14.07 0.70
N SER A 197 -16.27 14.67 0.09
CA SER A 197 -17.48 15.13 0.80
C SER A 197 -18.18 14.00 1.56
N ARG A 198 -18.37 12.85 0.92
CA ARG A 198 -18.99 11.66 1.52
C ARG A 198 -18.10 11.02 2.60
N LEU A 199 -16.78 11.02 2.44
CA LEU A 199 -15.85 10.61 3.49
C LEU A 199 -15.95 11.53 4.73
N LEU A 200 -16.04 12.85 4.52
CA LEU A 200 -16.23 13.84 5.57
C LEU A 200 -17.60 13.75 6.25
N ASP A 201 -18.65 13.31 5.56
CA ASP A 201 -19.96 13.03 6.15
C ASP A 201 -19.90 11.85 7.12
N ILE A 202 -19.27 10.74 6.74
CA ILE A 202 -19.05 9.58 7.62
C ILE A 202 -18.22 10.00 8.84
N HIS A 203 -17.12 10.73 8.64
CA HIS A 203 -16.32 11.27 9.73
C HIS A 203 -17.13 12.22 10.64
N SER A 204 -17.98 13.08 10.07
CA SER A 204 -18.89 13.94 10.84
C SER A 204 -19.88 13.15 11.68
N MET A 205 -20.36 12.00 11.19
CA MET A 205 -21.22 11.11 11.97
C MET A 205 -20.45 10.47 13.14
N MET A 206 -19.20 10.04 12.93
CA MET A 206 -18.36 9.45 13.99
C MET A 206 -18.06 10.45 15.11
N LEU A 207 -17.79 11.71 14.76
CA LEU A 207 -17.65 12.79 15.72
C LEU A 207 -18.95 13.08 16.49
N LYS A 208 -20.11 13.07 15.82
CA LYS A 208 -21.42 13.31 16.45
C LYS A 208 -21.81 12.24 17.45
N ILE A 209 -21.52 10.97 17.18
CA ILE A 209 -21.74 9.86 18.13
C ILE A 209 -20.63 9.77 19.19
N ASN A 210 -19.63 10.65 19.14
CA ASN A 210 -18.44 10.68 20.01
C ASN A 210 -17.76 9.31 20.10
N LYS A 211 -17.57 8.65 18.96
CA LYS A 211 -16.99 7.31 18.90
C LYS A 211 -15.55 7.34 19.39
N LYS A 212 -15.26 6.56 20.44
CA LYS A 212 -13.90 6.33 20.93
C LYS A 212 -13.32 5.10 20.26
N GLU A 213 -12.26 5.30 19.47
CA GLU A 213 -11.45 4.20 18.94
C GLU A 213 -10.24 3.99 19.85
N GLU A 214 -10.42 3.16 20.88
CA GLU A 214 -9.37 2.89 21.86
C GLU A 214 -8.21 2.10 21.22
N ILE A 215 -8.52 1.13 20.35
CA ILE A 215 -7.55 0.37 19.57
C ILE A 215 -7.51 0.93 18.14
N ARG A 216 -6.34 1.37 17.68
CA ARG A 216 -6.14 1.99 16.35
C ARG A 216 -4.99 1.31 15.62
N LEU A 217 -5.22 0.93 14.37
CA LEU A 217 -4.30 0.18 13.51
C LEU A 217 -4.03 0.96 12.23
N GLY A 218 -2.74 1.21 11.95
CA GLY A 218 -2.26 1.83 10.73
C GLY A 218 -1.32 0.89 9.98
N LEU A 219 -1.63 0.60 8.71
CA LEU A 219 -0.72 -0.05 7.77
C LEU A 219 -0.47 0.92 6.61
N HIS A 220 0.71 1.52 6.60
CA HIS A 220 1.01 2.70 5.78
C HIS A 220 2.13 2.44 4.79
N ARG A 221 2.20 3.25 3.74
CA ARG A 221 3.40 3.36 2.90
C ARG A 221 3.70 4.83 2.62
N SER A 222 4.84 5.30 3.10
CA SER A 222 5.36 6.64 2.80
C SER A 222 6.23 6.53 1.57
N ASP A 223 5.87 7.21 0.48
CA ASP A 223 6.57 7.09 -0.80
C ASP A 223 7.48 8.29 -1.05
N TYR A 224 8.68 8.05 -1.58
CA TYR A 224 9.76 9.02 -1.71
C TYR A 224 10.44 8.95 -3.08
N MET A 225 11.01 10.07 -3.49
CA MET A 225 11.99 10.15 -4.58
C MET A 225 13.26 10.85 -4.09
N LEU A 226 14.42 10.40 -4.55
CA LEU A 226 15.69 11.09 -4.33
C LEU A 226 15.86 12.16 -5.41
N ASP A 227 15.82 13.43 -5.04
CA ASP A 227 15.99 14.54 -5.96
C ASP A 227 17.46 14.72 -6.37
N ALA A 228 17.75 14.73 -7.67
CA ALA A 228 19.13 14.77 -8.18
C ALA A 228 19.84 16.12 -7.95
N GLN A 229 19.09 17.23 -7.90
CA GLN A 229 19.68 18.56 -7.75
C GLN A 229 20.06 18.84 -6.29
N THR A 230 19.18 18.45 -5.36
CA THR A 230 19.34 18.71 -3.92
C THR A 230 19.97 17.55 -3.16
N ASN A 231 20.03 16.35 -3.76
CA ASN A 231 20.40 15.08 -3.12
C ASN A 231 19.59 14.81 -1.83
N ALA A 232 18.31 15.21 -1.84
CA ALA A 232 17.39 15.06 -0.71
C ALA A 232 16.35 13.96 -0.99
N LEU A 233 16.06 13.15 0.02
CA LEU A 233 14.94 12.21 0.00
C LEU A 233 13.64 12.97 0.24
N LEU A 234 12.84 13.19 -0.80
CA LEU A 234 11.62 13.98 -0.74
C LEU A 234 10.38 13.10 -0.86
N GLN A 235 9.42 13.27 0.06
CA GLN A 235 8.17 12.52 0.11
C GLN A 235 7.25 12.93 -1.04
N ILE A 236 6.81 11.94 -1.82
CA ILE A 236 5.82 12.05 -2.89
C ILE A 236 4.40 12.11 -2.31
N GLU A 237 4.09 11.17 -1.41
CA GLU A 237 2.77 11.02 -0.76
C GLU A 237 2.85 10.06 0.44
N LEU A 238 1.77 10.01 1.23
CA LEU A 238 1.61 9.07 2.34
C LEU A 238 0.32 8.25 2.16
N ASN A 239 0.47 6.98 1.80
CA ASN A 239 -0.64 6.05 1.60
C ASN A 239 -1.13 5.53 2.96
N THR A 240 -2.28 6.01 3.45
CA THR A 240 -2.88 5.52 4.71
C THR A 240 -3.94 4.43 4.50
N ILE A 241 -4.46 4.26 3.28
CA ILE A 241 -5.45 3.25 2.87
C ILE A 241 -4.89 2.33 1.78
N SER A 242 -5.25 1.03 1.79
CA SER A 242 -4.95 0.06 0.72
C SER A 242 -3.48 0.06 0.23
N ALA A 243 -2.53 0.20 1.15
CA ALA A 243 -1.10 0.19 0.88
C ALA A 243 -0.67 -1.15 0.26
N SER A 244 -0.73 -1.21 -1.08
CA SER A 244 -0.54 -2.43 -1.88
C SER A 244 0.93 -2.81 -2.05
N PHE A 245 1.16 -4.05 -2.49
CA PHE A 245 2.47 -4.65 -2.82
C PHE A 245 3.35 -5.07 -1.63
N ALA A 246 2.79 -5.14 -0.42
CA ALA A 246 3.51 -5.68 0.74
C ALA A 246 3.93 -7.14 0.53
N GLY A 247 3.12 -7.94 -0.19
CA GLY A 247 3.42 -9.31 -0.60
C GLY A 247 4.40 -9.35 -1.77
N LEU A 248 4.01 -8.78 -2.91
CA LEU A 248 4.83 -8.89 -4.13
C LEU A 248 6.17 -8.15 -4.04
N GLY A 249 6.28 -7.08 -3.24
CA GLY A 249 7.54 -6.39 -2.96
C GLY A 249 8.56 -7.29 -2.25
N CYS A 250 8.12 -8.11 -1.28
CA CYS A 250 8.98 -9.14 -0.67
C CYS A 250 9.46 -10.16 -1.71
N VAL A 251 8.58 -10.59 -2.61
CA VAL A 251 8.89 -11.60 -3.64
C VAL A 251 9.90 -11.06 -4.65
N VAL A 252 9.84 -9.78 -5.04
CA VAL A 252 10.85 -9.16 -5.93
C VAL A 252 12.21 -8.99 -5.25
N SER A 253 12.25 -8.61 -3.97
CA SER A 253 13.51 -8.60 -3.20
C SER A 253 14.18 -9.98 -3.21
N GLU A 254 13.42 -11.07 -3.04
CA GLU A 254 13.97 -12.42 -3.09
C GLU A 254 14.30 -12.91 -4.51
N LEU A 255 13.58 -12.47 -5.55
CA LEU A 255 13.97 -12.68 -6.95
C LEU A 255 15.37 -12.10 -7.21
N HIS A 256 15.59 -10.83 -6.86
CA HIS A 256 16.88 -10.18 -7.05
C HIS A 256 17.98 -10.84 -6.24
N ARG A 257 17.73 -11.19 -4.97
CA ARG A 257 18.68 -11.96 -4.16
C ARG A 257 18.99 -13.31 -4.79
N ASN A 258 18.01 -14.00 -5.38
CA ASN A 258 18.22 -15.26 -6.09
C ASN A 258 19.09 -15.10 -7.35
N LEU A 259 18.77 -14.13 -8.21
CA LEU A 259 19.56 -13.85 -9.41
C LEU A 259 21.00 -13.45 -9.06
N LEU A 260 21.19 -12.59 -8.06
CA LEU A 260 22.53 -12.19 -7.60
C LEU A 260 23.31 -13.33 -6.92
N ASN A 261 22.64 -14.29 -6.26
CA ASN A 261 23.32 -15.49 -5.76
C ASN A 261 23.90 -16.37 -6.90
N HIS A 262 23.19 -16.51 -8.02
CA HIS A 262 23.63 -17.32 -9.17
C HIS A 262 24.60 -16.57 -10.10
N TYR A 263 24.37 -15.27 -10.31
CA TYR A 263 25.01 -14.49 -11.37
C TYR A 263 25.84 -13.30 -10.84
N GLY A 264 25.71 -12.92 -9.58
CA GLY A 264 26.37 -11.73 -8.99
C GLY A 264 27.88 -11.68 -9.18
N LYS A 265 28.59 -12.81 -9.07
CA LYS A 265 30.03 -12.91 -9.37
C LYS A 265 30.39 -12.54 -10.81
N LYS A 266 29.49 -12.77 -11.78
CA LYS A 266 29.68 -12.39 -13.19
C LYS A 266 29.27 -10.94 -13.47
N LEU A 267 28.43 -10.37 -12.61
CA LEU A 267 27.90 -9.00 -12.71
C LEU A 267 28.66 -7.98 -11.84
N GLY A 268 29.56 -8.44 -10.95
CA GLY A 268 30.21 -7.57 -9.95
C GLY A 268 29.28 -7.14 -8.81
N LEU A 269 28.21 -7.89 -8.55
CA LEU A 269 27.13 -7.54 -7.62
C LEU A 269 27.04 -8.54 -6.45
N ASP A 270 26.86 -8.01 -5.24
CA ASP A 270 26.71 -8.80 -4.01
C ASP A 270 25.23 -8.93 -3.59
N PRO A 271 24.65 -10.14 -3.49
CA PRO A 271 23.29 -10.36 -3.00
C PRO A 271 23.05 -9.86 -1.57
N SER A 272 24.08 -9.59 -0.77
CA SER A 272 23.94 -9.00 0.57
C SER A 272 23.47 -7.54 0.54
N ARG A 273 23.77 -6.81 -0.55
CA ARG A 273 23.39 -5.39 -0.74
C ARG A 273 21.91 -5.18 -1.07
N VAL A 274 21.17 -6.23 -1.40
CA VAL A 274 19.69 -6.17 -1.49
C VAL A 274 19.12 -6.45 -0.09
N PRO A 275 18.57 -5.44 0.60
CA PRO A 275 18.12 -5.61 1.99
C PRO A 275 16.94 -6.57 2.06
N ARG A 276 16.85 -7.29 3.19
CA ARG A 276 15.71 -8.18 3.46
C ARG A 276 14.43 -7.36 3.52
N ASN A 277 13.36 -7.91 2.96
CA ASN A 277 12.06 -7.26 2.93
C ASN A 277 11.03 -8.13 3.64
N ASN A 278 10.44 -7.63 4.71
CA ASN A 278 9.49 -8.35 5.58
C ASN A 278 8.07 -7.75 5.59
N ALA A 279 7.75 -6.83 4.66
CA ALA A 279 6.50 -6.08 4.60
C ALA A 279 5.23 -6.91 4.83
N VAL A 280 5.03 -7.98 4.06
CA VAL A 280 3.85 -8.86 4.24
C VAL A 280 3.80 -9.55 5.61
N SER A 281 4.94 -9.89 6.19
CA SER A 281 4.99 -10.52 7.52
C SER A 281 4.71 -9.50 8.62
N GLY A 282 5.26 -8.28 8.52
CA GLY A 282 4.97 -7.20 9.48
C GLY A 282 3.51 -6.75 9.44
N PHE A 283 2.92 -6.63 8.25
CA PHE A 283 1.49 -6.33 8.09
C PHE A 283 0.60 -7.44 8.65
N ALA A 284 0.93 -8.72 8.41
CA ALA A 284 0.18 -9.85 8.98
C ALA A 284 0.32 -9.92 10.52
N GLU A 285 1.51 -9.65 11.07
CA GLU A 285 1.73 -9.59 12.51
C GLU A 285 0.94 -8.45 13.16
N ALA A 286 0.90 -7.28 12.54
CA ALA A 286 0.13 -6.14 13.03
C ALA A 286 -1.39 -6.39 13.02
N LEU A 287 -1.91 -7.03 11.98
CA LEU A 287 -3.31 -7.50 11.94
C LEU A 287 -3.59 -8.56 13.01
N ALA A 288 -2.68 -9.50 13.23
CA ALA A 288 -2.82 -10.52 14.27
C ALA A 288 -2.78 -9.92 15.69
N LYS A 289 -1.89 -8.95 15.93
CA LYS A 289 -1.84 -8.20 17.20
C LYS A 289 -3.11 -7.39 17.42
N ALA A 290 -3.62 -6.69 16.40
CA ALA A 290 -4.90 -5.97 16.50
C ALA A 290 -6.09 -6.92 16.80
N TRP A 291 -6.12 -8.09 16.14
CA TRP A 291 -7.10 -9.15 16.42
C TRP A 291 -7.01 -9.66 17.87
N ASN A 292 -5.80 -9.82 18.42
CA ASN A 292 -5.59 -10.19 19.82
C ASN A 292 -6.07 -9.09 20.79
N GLU A 293 -5.79 -7.81 20.50
CA GLU A 293 -6.25 -6.67 21.33
C GLU A 293 -7.78 -6.53 21.35
N TYR A 294 -8.46 -6.86 20.25
CA TYR A 294 -9.93 -6.96 20.22
C TYR A 294 -10.46 -8.10 21.10
N ASN A 295 -9.64 -9.13 21.35
CA ASN A 295 -9.88 -10.19 22.33
C ASN A 295 -11.19 -10.99 22.12
N ASN A 296 -11.51 -11.32 20.87
CA ASN A 296 -12.56 -12.29 20.53
C ASN A 296 -12.00 -13.41 19.65
N SER A 297 -11.77 -14.58 20.26
CA SER A 297 -11.17 -15.74 19.59
C SER A 297 -12.04 -16.38 18.49
N SER A 298 -13.34 -16.05 18.45
CA SER A 298 -14.26 -16.50 17.39
C SER A 298 -14.31 -15.54 16.19
N ALA A 299 -13.75 -14.34 16.33
CA ALA A 299 -13.84 -13.30 15.31
C ALA A 299 -12.85 -13.50 14.16
N VAL A 300 -13.17 -12.90 13.01
CA VAL A 300 -12.35 -12.95 11.79
C VAL A 300 -11.84 -11.57 11.39
N VAL A 301 -10.80 -11.54 10.56
CA VAL A 301 -10.38 -10.33 9.83
C VAL A 301 -11.18 -10.22 8.54
N LEU A 302 -11.95 -9.15 8.39
CA LEU A 302 -12.65 -8.81 7.16
C LEU A 302 -11.72 -8.04 6.23
N VAL A 303 -11.39 -8.60 5.07
CA VAL A 303 -10.66 -7.92 4.01
C VAL A 303 -11.66 -7.36 3.00
N VAL A 304 -11.77 -6.04 2.94
CA VAL A 304 -12.67 -5.33 2.02
C VAL A 304 -11.99 -5.19 0.67
N VAL A 305 -12.58 -5.72 -0.40
CA VAL A 305 -11.94 -5.88 -1.73
C VAL A 305 -12.76 -5.28 -2.86
N GLN A 306 -12.10 -5.00 -3.99
CA GLN A 306 -12.77 -4.63 -5.24
C GLN A 306 -13.47 -5.85 -5.87
N THR A 307 -14.43 -5.61 -6.76
CA THR A 307 -15.18 -6.64 -7.50
C THR A 307 -14.31 -7.37 -8.53
N GLU A 308 -13.43 -6.65 -9.22
CA GLU A 308 -12.34 -7.21 -10.04
C GLU A 308 -11.00 -6.81 -9.41
N GLU A 309 -10.18 -7.80 -9.04
CA GLU A 309 -8.91 -7.56 -8.34
C GLU A 309 -7.79 -8.42 -8.94
N ARG A 310 -7.11 -7.89 -9.97
CA ARG A 310 -5.99 -8.56 -10.65
C ARG A 310 -4.75 -8.72 -9.76
N ASN A 311 -4.62 -7.91 -8.71
CA ASN A 311 -3.57 -7.99 -7.71
C ASN A 311 -3.99 -8.83 -6.48
N MET A 312 -5.02 -9.70 -6.60
CA MET A 312 -5.52 -10.51 -5.48
C MET A 312 -4.43 -11.36 -4.81
N TYR A 313 -3.40 -11.77 -5.54
CA TYR A 313 -2.32 -12.62 -5.01
C TYR A 313 -1.49 -11.90 -3.94
N ASP A 314 -1.27 -10.58 -4.06
CA ASP A 314 -0.67 -9.74 -3.00
C ASP A 314 -1.46 -9.80 -1.68
N GLN A 315 -2.79 -9.85 -1.80
CA GLN A 315 -3.71 -9.93 -0.66
C GLN A 315 -3.79 -11.35 -0.09
N HIS A 316 -3.77 -12.37 -0.95
CA HIS A 316 -3.74 -13.77 -0.55
C HIS A 316 -2.42 -14.15 0.15
N TRP A 317 -1.27 -13.57 -0.23
CA TRP A 317 -0.01 -13.71 0.49
C TRP A 317 -0.15 -13.30 1.97
N LEU A 318 -0.74 -12.13 2.23
CA LEU A 318 -1.02 -11.64 3.57
C LEU A 318 -2.00 -12.54 4.32
N CYS A 319 -3.11 -12.94 3.68
CA CYS A 319 -4.12 -13.81 4.30
C CYS A 319 -3.55 -15.19 4.67
N THR A 320 -2.66 -15.73 3.82
CA THR A 320 -2.00 -17.02 4.05
C THR A 320 -1.06 -16.95 5.25
N ILE A 321 -0.22 -15.91 5.33
CA ILE A 321 0.69 -15.72 6.49
C ILE A 321 -0.10 -15.50 7.78
N LEU A 322 -1.17 -14.71 7.73
CA LEU A 322 -2.07 -14.48 8.86
C LEU A 322 -2.67 -15.82 9.37
N LYS A 323 -3.09 -16.70 8.45
CA LYS A 323 -3.64 -18.00 8.80
C LYS A 323 -2.60 -19.00 9.30
N GLU A 324 -1.49 -19.15 8.59
CA GLU A 324 -0.49 -20.18 8.86
C GLU A 324 0.39 -19.87 10.07
N ARG A 325 0.75 -18.60 10.29
CA ARG A 325 1.65 -18.21 11.38
C ARG A 325 0.92 -17.75 12.64
N HIS A 326 -0.26 -17.15 12.50
CA HIS A 326 -1.01 -16.58 13.63
C HIS A 326 -2.33 -17.30 13.92
N SER A 327 -2.71 -18.31 13.13
CA SER A 327 -3.99 -19.05 13.22
C SER A 327 -5.27 -18.22 13.00
N VAL A 328 -5.14 -16.91 12.79
CA VAL A 328 -6.23 -15.96 12.55
C VAL A 328 -6.86 -16.20 11.18
N SER A 329 -8.18 -16.29 11.12
CA SER A 329 -8.91 -16.48 9.86
C SER A 329 -9.28 -15.13 9.24
N ALA A 330 -9.20 -15.05 7.92
CA ALA A 330 -9.65 -13.89 7.15
C ALA A 330 -10.75 -14.27 6.15
N ILE A 331 -11.73 -13.40 5.99
CA ILE A 331 -12.76 -13.46 4.94
C ILE A 331 -12.60 -12.28 3.98
N ARG A 332 -12.97 -12.46 2.71
CA ARG A 332 -12.87 -11.41 1.68
C ARG A 332 -14.28 -11.06 1.22
N LYS A 333 -14.63 -9.77 1.20
CA LYS A 333 -15.94 -9.27 0.76
C LYS A 333 -15.83 -7.94 0.04
N THR A 334 -16.67 -7.74 -0.96
CA THR A 334 -16.93 -6.44 -1.58
C THR A 334 -17.83 -5.59 -0.68
N MET A 335 -17.86 -4.27 -0.88
CA MET A 335 -18.75 -3.40 -0.09
C MET A 335 -20.24 -3.69 -0.35
N ALA A 336 -20.62 -4.13 -1.55
CA ALA A 336 -21.99 -4.55 -1.85
C ALA A 336 -22.40 -5.82 -1.07
N GLU A 337 -21.52 -6.81 -0.94
CA GLU A 337 -21.79 -7.99 -0.09
C GLU A 337 -21.86 -7.60 1.40
N ILE A 338 -21.09 -6.59 1.84
CA ILE A 338 -21.12 -6.11 3.23
C ILE A 338 -22.44 -5.38 3.56
N ASP A 339 -23.02 -4.63 2.62
CA ASP A 339 -24.37 -4.04 2.78
C ASP A 339 -25.48 -5.12 2.78
N ALA A 340 -25.27 -6.23 2.07
CA ALA A 340 -26.23 -7.33 1.95
C ALA A 340 -26.18 -8.35 3.11
N GLU A 341 -24.99 -8.63 3.66
CA GLU A 341 -24.75 -9.66 4.68
C GLU A 341 -24.37 -9.09 6.06
N GLY A 342 -24.20 -7.77 6.17
CA GLY A 342 -23.71 -7.10 7.36
C GLY A 342 -24.80 -6.76 8.37
N GLU A 343 -24.58 -7.18 9.62
CA GLU A 343 -25.45 -6.87 10.75
C GLU A 343 -24.63 -6.24 11.89
N LEU A 344 -25.15 -5.17 12.49
CA LEU A 344 -24.55 -4.55 13.68
C LEU A 344 -25.34 -4.96 14.92
N GLN A 345 -24.71 -5.71 15.82
CA GLN A 345 -25.32 -6.15 17.07
C GLN A 345 -25.47 -4.98 18.06
N PRO A 346 -26.35 -5.09 19.09
CA PRO A 346 -26.60 -4.02 20.06
C PRO A 346 -25.38 -3.59 20.90
N ASP A 347 -24.35 -4.43 21.00
CA ASP A 347 -23.06 -4.13 21.63
C ASP A 347 -22.06 -3.44 20.68
N GLY A 348 -22.43 -3.26 19.41
CA GLY A 348 -21.60 -2.71 18.35
C GLY A 348 -20.77 -3.74 17.58
N THR A 349 -20.88 -5.04 17.87
CA THR A 349 -20.18 -6.09 17.12
C THR A 349 -20.72 -6.19 15.69
N LEU A 350 -19.82 -6.14 14.69
CA LEU A 350 -20.17 -6.40 13.29
C LEU A 350 -20.20 -7.90 13.03
N LEU A 351 -21.30 -8.41 12.50
CA LEU A 351 -21.39 -9.72 11.89
C LEU A 351 -21.37 -9.59 10.36
N ILE A 352 -20.69 -10.52 9.69
CA ILE A 352 -20.79 -10.73 8.24
C ILE A 352 -21.18 -12.19 8.02
N GLY A 353 -22.37 -12.45 7.49
CA GLY A 353 -22.87 -13.81 7.30
C GLY A 353 -22.92 -14.63 8.61
N GLY A 354 -23.17 -13.96 9.74
CA GLY A 354 -23.17 -14.54 11.08
C GLY A 354 -21.79 -14.72 11.75
N GLN A 355 -20.69 -14.35 11.09
CA GLN A 355 -19.34 -14.40 11.69
C GLN A 355 -18.96 -13.03 12.30
N PRO A 356 -18.53 -12.96 13.57
CA PRO A 356 -18.09 -11.70 14.16
C PRO A 356 -16.78 -11.21 13.55
N VAL A 357 -16.67 -9.91 13.33
CA VAL A 357 -15.50 -9.25 12.75
C VAL A 357 -14.79 -8.40 13.80
N SER A 358 -13.50 -8.67 14.01
CA SER A 358 -12.66 -7.92 14.96
C SER A 358 -11.79 -6.87 14.30
N VAL A 359 -11.37 -7.09 13.04
CA VAL A 359 -10.52 -6.17 12.28
C VAL A 359 -11.03 -6.07 10.84
N ILE A 360 -11.08 -4.85 10.31
CA ILE A 360 -11.51 -4.53 8.94
C ILE A 360 -10.30 -3.96 8.19
N TYR A 361 -9.73 -4.74 7.27
CA TYR A 361 -8.58 -4.36 6.46
C TYR A 361 -9.04 -3.93 5.06
N PHE A 362 -8.88 -2.64 4.74
CA PHE A 362 -9.31 -2.09 3.46
C PHE A 362 -8.26 -2.34 2.36
N ARG A 363 -8.66 -3.10 1.34
CA ARG A 363 -8.01 -3.20 0.02
C ARG A 363 -8.85 -2.57 -1.11
N ALA A 364 -9.88 -1.81 -0.74
CA ALA A 364 -10.80 -1.07 -1.60
C ALA A 364 -11.38 0.13 -0.83
N GLY A 365 -12.23 0.92 -1.47
CA GLY A 365 -12.94 2.04 -0.85
C GLY A 365 -12.13 3.35 -0.81
N TYR A 366 -11.06 3.42 -1.61
CA TYR A 366 -10.16 4.58 -1.77
C TYR A 366 -10.41 5.35 -3.08
N ALA A 367 -11.17 4.78 -4.02
CA ALA A 367 -11.55 5.41 -5.27
C ALA A 367 -13.08 5.57 -5.39
N PRO A 368 -13.59 6.59 -6.10
CA PRO A 368 -15.04 6.74 -6.34
C PRO A 368 -15.66 5.54 -7.09
N SER A 369 -14.88 4.85 -7.92
CA SER A 369 -15.29 3.64 -8.65
C SER A 369 -15.67 2.47 -7.74
N ASP A 370 -15.22 2.47 -6.48
CA ASP A 370 -15.58 1.46 -5.49
C ASP A 370 -16.98 1.71 -4.90
N TYR A 371 -17.63 2.81 -5.24
CA TYR A 371 -18.95 3.22 -4.74
C TYR A 371 -19.94 3.48 -5.89
N PRO A 372 -20.29 2.45 -6.70
CA PRO A 372 -21.24 2.60 -7.81
C PRO A 372 -22.67 2.92 -7.35
N SER A 373 -23.00 2.74 -6.06
CA SER A 373 -24.32 3.03 -5.50
C SER A 373 -24.26 3.51 -4.04
N GLU A 374 -25.42 3.78 -3.45
CA GLU A 374 -25.54 4.03 -2.00
C GLU A 374 -25.29 2.77 -1.14
N SER A 375 -25.28 1.57 -1.72
CA SER A 375 -24.98 0.31 -1.02
C SER A 375 -23.58 0.34 -0.39
N GLU A 376 -22.59 0.73 -1.17
CA GLU A 376 -21.20 0.72 -0.73
C GLU A 376 -20.93 1.84 0.30
N TRP A 377 -21.65 2.96 0.21
CA TRP A 377 -21.61 4.00 1.24
C TRP A 377 -22.25 3.58 2.55
N ARG A 378 -23.37 2.84 2.50
CA ARG A 378 -23.98 2.24 3.71
C ARG A 378 -23.06 1.21 4.34
N ALA A 379 -22.48 0.31 3.55
CA ALA A 379 -21.47 -0.64 4.04
C ALA A 379 -20.28 0.06 4.71
N ARG A 380 -19.74 1.13 4.09
CA ARG A 380 -18.65 1.91 4.68
C ARG A 380 -19.05 2.54 6.00
N LEU A 381 -20.26 3.12 6.10
CA LEU A 381 -20.77 3.70 7.34
C LEU A 381 -21.03 2.63 8.42
N LEU A 382 -21.62 1.48 8.06
CA LEU A 382 -21.88 0.34 8.96
C LEU A 382 -20.58 -0.17 9.59
N MET A 383 -19.57 -0.41 8.75
CA MET A 383 -18.23 -0.79 9.20
C MET A 383 -17.64 0.27 10.14
N GLU A 384 -17.70 1.56 9.76
CA GLU A 384 -17.17 2.65 10.57
C GLU A 384 -17.89 2.78 11.93
N GLN A 385 -19.20 2.50 11.99
CA GLN A 385 -19.98 2.47 13.22
C GLN A 385 -19.60 1.31 14.15
N SER A 386 -19.20 0.15 13.61
CA SER A 386 -18.91 -1.07 14.38
C SER A 386 -17.68 -1.01 15.31
N SER A 387 -17.69 -1.82 16.37
CA SER A 387 -16.61 -1.95 17.35
C SER A 387 -15.30 -2.49 16.76
N ALA A 388 -15.36 -3.13 15.58
CA ALA A 388 -14.20 -3.66 14.89
C ALA A 388 -13.12 -2.59 14.64
N ILE A 389 -11.86 -3.00 14.65
CA ILE A 389 -10.70 -2.13 14.41
C ILE A 389 -10.59 -1.91 12.89
N LYS A 390 -10.70 -0.67 12.41
CA LYS A 390 -10.52 -0.39 10.99
C LYS A 390 -9.05 -0.12 10.68
N CYS A 391 -8.60 -0.62 9.53
CA CYS A 391 -7.28 -0.40 8.97
C CYS A 391 -7.43 0.07 7.51
N PRO A 392 -7.53 1.38 7.24
CA PRO A 392 -7.64 2.48 8.21
C PRO A 392 -9.10 2.80 8.60
N SER A 393 -9.28 3.48 9.74
CA SER A 393 -10.51 4.20 10.05
C SER A 393 -10.74 5.40 9.11
N ILE A 394 -11.93 6.01 9.17
CA ILE A 394 -12.26 7.15 8.32
C ILE A 394 -11.37 8.37 8.59
N SER A 395 -10.93 8.60 9.83
CA SER A 395 -10.01 9.70 10.15
C SER A 395 -8.63 9.46 9.55
N TYR A 396 -8.06 8.27 9.73
CA TYR A 396 -6.80 7.86 9.09
C TYR A 396 -6.88 7.93 7.55
N HIS A 397 -8.01 7.56 6.95
CA HIS A 397 -8.23 7.70 5.51
C HIS A 397 -8.17 9.17 5.06
N LEU A 398 -8.80 10.09 5.81
CA LEU A 398 -8.75 11.53 5.53
C LEU A 398 -7.33 12.13 5.71
N VAL A 399 -6.53 11.62 6.66
CA VAL A 399 -5.13 12.04 6.85
C VAL A 399 -4.28 11.78 5.60
N GLY A 400 -4.54 10.70 4.86
CA GLY A 400 -3.81 10.36 3.63
C GLY A 400 -4.08 11.27 2.44
N THR A 401 -5.10 12.14 2.53
CA THR A 401 -5.43 13.06 1.42
C THR A 401 -4.30 14.04 1.14
N LYS A 402 -4.07 14.32 -0.15
CA LYS A 402 -3.03 15.25 -0.62
C LYS A 402 -3.21 16.65 -0.01
N LYS A 403 -4.44 17.07 0.25
CA LYS A 403 -4.74 18.32 0.95
C LYS A 403 -4.25 18.33 2.41
N ILE A 404 -4.39 17.25 3.17
CA ILE A 404 -3.81 17.18 4.53
C ILE A 404 -2.27 17.16 4.47
N GLN A 405 -1.65 16.44 3.52
CA GLN A 405 -0.20 16.51 3.29
C GLN A 405 0.27 17.96 3.05
N GLN A 406 -0.45 18.72 2.22
CA GLN A 406 -0.16 20.13 1.95
C GLN A 406 -0.38 21.04 3.17
N GLU A 407 -1.42 20.81 3.96
CA GLU A 407 -1.70 21.59 5.17
C GLU A 407 -0.67 21.32 6.28
N LEU A 408 -0.18 20.09 6.43
CA LEU A 408 0.90 19.73 7.35
C LEU A 408 2.25 20.39 6.98
N ALA A 409 2.48 20.68 5.70
CA ALA A 409 3.67 21.39 5.23
C ALA A 409 3.69 22.89 5.59
N LYS A 410 2.58 23.47 6.06
CA LYS A 410 2.54 24.88 6.48
C LYS A 410 3.38 25.13 7.74
N PRO A 411 4.00 26.32 7.88
CA PRO A 411 4.74 26.69 9.08
C PRO A 411 3.91 26.53 10.36
N ASN A 412 4.54 25.97 11.41
CA ASN A 412 3.96 25.73 12.73
C ASN A 412 2.80 24.70 12.80
N VAL A 413 2.46 24.01 11.70
CA VAL A 413 1.38 23.00 11.73
C VAL A 413 1.86 21.64 12.25
N LEU A 414 3.05 21.17 11.86
CA LEU A 414 3.65 19.94 12.41
C LEU A 414 3.80 20.02 13.94
N GLU A 415 4.21 21.19 14.44
CA GLU A 415 4.44 21.48 15.86
C GLU A 415 3.18 21.38 16.73
N ARG A 416 1.98 21.33 16.13
CA ARG A 416 0.73 21.02 16.85
C ARG A 416 0.58 19.55 17.20
N PHE A 417 1.25 18.67 16.44
CA PHE A 417 1.10 17.23 16.52
C PHE A 417 2.36 16.58 17.10
N ILE A 418 3.55 17.03 16.70
CA ILE A 418 4.84 16.49 17.14
C ILE A 418 5.55 17.51 18.03
N GLU A 419 5.77 17.13 19.30
CA GLU A 419 6.43 17.97 20.31
C GLU A 419 7.96 17.98 20.20
N ASN A 420 8.54 16.85 19.76
CA ASN A 420 9.98 16.72 19.60
C ASN A 420 10.44 17.51 18.37
N LYS A 421 11.28 18.53 18.62
CA LYS A 421 11.81 19.42 17.59
C LYS A 421 12.71 18.71 16.58
N ASP A 422 13.42 17.67 17.00
CA ASP A 422 14.29 16.91 16.11
C ASP A 422 13.46 16.04 15.15
N ASP A 423 12.37 15.44 15.64
CA ASP A 423 11.43 14.68 14.81
C ASP A 423 10.68 15.60 13.83
N VAL A 424 10.27 16.79 14.27
CA VAL A 424 9.73 17.84 13.39
C VAL A 424 10.74 18.24 12.32
N ALA A 425 12.02 18.38 12.67
CA ALA A 425 13.08 18.72 11.71
C ALA A 425 13.30 17.59 10.69
N LYS A 426 13.31 16.32 11.12
CA LYS A 426 13.39 15.15 10.23
C LYS A 426 12.21 15.09 9.27
N LEU A 427 10.98 15.18 9.78
CA LEU A 427 9.76 15.19 8.96
C LEU A 427 9.79 16.34 7.94
N ARG A 428 10.13 17.56 8.38
CA ARG A 428 10.20 18.74 7.51
C ARG A 428 11.30 18.65 6.46
N LYS A 429 12.43 17.97 6.74
CA LYS A 429 13.52 17.77 5.78
C LYS A 429 13.08 17.01 4.53
N CYS A 430 12.15 16.06 4.67
CA CYS A 430 11.64 15.28 3.53
C CYS A 430 10.44 15.91 2.81
N PHE A 431 9.97 17.10 3.23
CA PHE A 431 8.87 17.78 2.55
C PHE A 431 9.36 18.54 1.30
N ALA A 432 8.87 18.14 0.13
CA ALA A 432 8.95 18.96 -1.07
C ALA A 432 8.05 20.21 -0.95
N GLY A 433 8.23 21.18 -1.84
CA GLY A 433 7.32 22.33 -1.93
C GLY A 433 5.86 21.90 -2.16
N LEU A 434 4.95 22.36 -1.30
CA LEU A 434 3.54 21.98 -1.27
C LEU A 434 2.67 23.23 -1.01
N TRP A 435 1.73 23.51 -1.92
CA TRP A 435 0.97 24.76 -1.91
C TRP A 435 -0.53 24.56 -2.20
N SER A 436 -1.36 25.37 -1.55
CA SER A 436 -2.77 25.56 -1.93
C SER A 436 -2.86 26.44 -3.18
N LEU A 437 -3.93 26.32 -3.98
CA LEU A 437 -4.15 27.21 -5.13
C LEU A 437 -4.57 28.65 -4.73
N ASP A 438 -4.67 28.95 -3.42
CA ASP A 438 -4.79 30.30 -2.88
C ASP A 438 -3.52 31.15 -3.08
N TYR A 439 -2.34 30.53 -3.24
CA TYR A 439 -1.06 31.24 -3.39
C TYR A 439 -0.87 31.72 -4.83
N SER A 440 -1.47 32.86 -5.17
CA SER A 440 -1.48 33.46 -6.52
C SER A 440 -0.12 33.50 -7.21
N ASP A 441 0.94 33.84 -6.48
CA ASP A 441 2.28 34.00 -7.03
C ASP A 441 2.89 32.65 -7.44
N VAL A 442 2.58 31.59 -6.68
CA VAL A 442 2.99 30.21 -7.00
C VAL A 442 2.17 29.68 -8.18
N VAL A 443 0.87 29.93 -8.20
CA VAL A 443 -0.01 29.56 -9.33
C VAL A 443 0.46 30.23 -10.62
N LYS A 444 0.77 31.52 -10.59
CA LYS A 444 1.35 32.25 -11.73
C LYS A 444 2.68 31.64 -12.17
N THR A 445 3.58 31.34 -11.22
CA THR A 445 4.87 30.69 -11.51
C THR A 445 4.68 29.32 -12.17
N ALA A 446 3.66 28.55 -11.74
CA ALA A 446 3.32 27.26 -12.33
C ALA A 446 2.67 27.36 -13.71
N ILE A 447 1.87 28.40 -13.96
CA ILE A 447 1.37 28.71 -15.31
C ILE A 447 2.52 29.14 -16.23
N GLU A 448 3.53 29.87 -15.74
CA GLU A 448 4.69 30.26 -16.53
C GLU A 448 5.63 29.08 -16.81
N ARG A 449 5.91 28.25 -15.79
CA ARG A 449 6.91 27.17 -15.79
C ARG A 449 6.31 25.83 -15.31
N PRO A 450 5.35 25.23 -16.04
CA PRO A 450 4.58 24.09 -15.54
C PRO A 450 5.38 22.81 -15.32
N ASP A 451 6.49 22.63 -16.05
CA ASP A 451 7.34 21.43 -15.92
C ASP A 451 7.94 21.26 -14.53
N LEU A 452 8.04 22.33 -13.74
CA LEU A 452 8.56 22.32 -12.36
C LEU A 452 7.53 21.89 -11.31
N PHE A 453 6.28 21.64 -11.71
CA PHE A 453 5.18 21.37 -10.79
C PHE A 453 4.39 20.12 -11.18
N VAL A 454 3.63 19.62 -10.20
CA VAL A 454 2.62 18.58 -10.35
C VAL A 454 1.34 19.08 -9.68
N LEU A 455 0.22 19.01 -10.39
CA LEU A 455 -1.10 19.34 -9.85
C LEU A 455 -1.79 18.03 -9.46
N LYS A 456 -2.13 17.87 -8.17
CA LYS A 456 -2.70 16.63 -7.63
C LYS A 456 -4.13 16.84 -7.14
N PRO A 457 -5.15 16.12 -7.65
CA PRO A 457 -6.48 16.07 -7.05
C PRO A 457 -6.49 15.19 -5.78
N GLN A 458 -7.61 15.19 -5.05
CA GLN A 458 -7.81 14.28 -3.90
C GLN A 458 -8.16 12.85 -4.35
N ARG A 459 -7.19 12.13 -4.92
CA ARG A 459 -7.35 10.76 -5.41
C ARG A 459 -6.15 9.89 -5.02
N GLU A 460 -6.42 8.60 -4.85
CA GLU A 460 -5.42 7.56 -4.59
C GLU A 460 -5.38 6.55 -5.74
N GLY A 461 -4.29 5.78 -5.85
CA GLY A 461 -4.15 4.68 -6.83
C GLY A 461 -3.41 5.02 -8.13
N GLY A 462 -2.95 6.26 -8.31
CA GLY A 462 -2.22 6.72 -9.51
C GLY A 462 -3.12 7.04 -10.71
N GLY A 463 -2.57 7.62 -11.77
CA GLY A 463 -3.30 7.97 -13.00
C GLY A 463 -4.17 9.23 -12.92
N ASN A 464 -3.98 10.08 -11.89
CA ASN A 464 -4.84 11.23 -11.60
C ASN A 464 -4.08 12.58 -11.60
N ASN A 465 -2.75 12.57 -11.72
CA ASN A 465 -1.95 13.80 -11.59
C ASN A 465 -1.83 14.52 -12.94
N VAL A 466 -1.74 15.85 -12.90
CA VAL A 466 -1.60 16.69 -14.10
C VAL A 466 -0.22 17.35 -14.12
N TYR A 467 0.41 17.39 -15.30
CA TYR A 467 1.81 17.79 -15.51
C TYR A 467 1.94 18.67 -16.77
N GLY A 468 3.03 19.43 -16.89
CA GLY A 468 3.39 20.11 -18.16
C GLY A 468 2.29 21.03 -18.71
N ASP A 469 2.09 21.05 -20.02
CA ASP A 469 1.09 21.94 -20.60
C ASP A 469 -0.36 21.64 -20.16
N ASP A 470 -0.72 20.38 -19.88
CA ASP A 470 -2.02 20.04 -19.29
C ASP A 470 -2.23 20.73 -17.92
N LEU A 471 -1.17 20.88 -17.13
CA LEU A 471 -1.19 21.59 -15.84
C LEU A 471 -1.42 23.10 -16.08
N ARG A 472 -0.74 23.67 -17.08
CA ARG A 472 -0.90 25.08 -17.47
C ARG A 472 -2.34 25.36 -17.91
N GLU A 473 -2.89 24.53 -18.79
CA GLU A 473 -4.25 24.66 -19.29
C GLU A 473 -5.28 24.49 -18.16
N THR A 474 -5.09 23.50 -17.29
CA THR A 474 -5.97 23.26 -16.13
C THR A 474 -5.98 24.46 -15.17
N LEU A 475 -4.81 25.02 -14.83
CA LEU A 475 -4.74 26.21 -13.96
C LEU A 475 -5.39 27.44 -14.62
N GLN A 476 -5.16 27.67 -15.92
CA GLN A 476 -5.80 28.77 -16.66
C GLN A 476 -7.32 28.61 -16.81
N LYS A 477 -7.83 27.38 -16.89
CA LYS A 477 -9.26 27.08 -16.86
C LYS A 477 -9.84 27.41 -15.47
N LEU A 478 -9.19 26.94 -14.40
CA LEU A 478 -9.54 27.22 -13.02
C LEU A 478 -9.39 28.71 -12.63
N GLU A 479 -8.68 29.54 -13.40
CA GLU A 479 -8.68 31.01 -13.28
C GLU A 479 -9.93 31.67 -13.88
N LYS A 480 -10.55 31.05 -14.89
CA LYS A 480 -11.69 31.63 -15.62
C LYS A 480 -13.05 31.22 -15.03
N GLU A 481 -13.16 29.99 -14.54
CA GLU A 481 -14.46 29.38 -14.20
C GLU A 481 -14.92 29.60 -12.75
N GLY A 482 -14.08 30.22 -11.91
CA GLY A 482 -14.42 30.56 -10.52
C GLY A 482 -13.72 29.66 -9.49
N SER A 483 -13.91 29.97 -8.19
CA SER A 483 -13.02 29.47 -7.15
C SER A 483 -13.26 28.02 -6.70
N GLU A 484 -14.48 27.50 -6.79
CA GLU A 484 -14.85 26.30 -6.01
C GLU A 484 -14.18 25.00 -6.50
N GLU A 485 -13.95 24.80 -7.81
CA GLU A 485 -13.23 23.61 -8.30
C GLU A 485 -11.74 23.59 -7.91
N ARG A 486 -11.15 24.75 -7.60
CA ARG A 486 -9.73 24.86 -7.21
C ARG A 486 -9.41 24.08 -5.94
N ASP A 487 -10.36 24.07 -4.99
CA ASP A 487 -10.17 23.48 -3.67
C ASP A 487 -10.14 21.93 -3.71
N ALA A 488 -10.35 21.31 -4.88
CA ALA A 488 -10.09 19.88 -5.11
C ALA A 488 -8.60 19.55 -5.31
N TYR A 489 -7.76 20.54 -5.63
CA TYR A 489 -6.37 20.34 -6.04
C TYR A 489 -5.36 20.92 -5.04
N ILE A 490 -4.17 20.33 -5.03
CA ILE A 490 -2.94 20.96 -4.50
C ILE A 490 -1.90 21.08 -5.59
N LEU A 491 -0.98 22.02 -5.43
CA LEU A 491 0.21 22.13 -6.26
C LEU A 491 1.43 21.62 -5.48
N MET A 492 2.27 20.82 -6.14
CA MET A 492 3.47 20.24 -5.56
C MET A 492 4.68 20.52 -6.46
N GLN A 493 5.85 20.70 -5.85
CA GLN A 493 7.14 20.70 -6.56
C GLN A 493 7.34 19.36 -7.27
N ARG A 494 7.69 19.40 -8.56
CA ARG A 494 8.16 18.21 -9.27
C ARG A 494 9.56 17.87 -8.79
N ILE A 495 9.76 16.62 -8.41
CA ILE A 495 11.05 16.05 -8.03
C ILE A 495 11.70 15.44 -9.27
N PHE A 496 13.01 15.60 -9.43
CA PHE A 496 13.75 15.12 -10.60
C PHE A 496 14.84 14.13 -10.18
N PRO A 497 14.55 12.82 -10.10
CA PRO A 497 15.56 11.81 -9.82
C PRO A 497 16.55 11.64 -10.95
N SER A 498 17.75 11.14 -10.63
CA SER A 498 18.72 10.70 -11.64
C SER A 498 18.16 9.50 -12.39
N ALA A 499 17.94 9.63 -13.69
CA ALA A 499 17.58 8.51 -14.54
C ALA A 499 18.79 7.59 -14.73
N SER A 500 18.57 6.27 -14.69
CA SER A 500 19.62 5.26 -14.86
C SER A 500 19.15 4.12 -15.78
N PRO A 501 20.06 3.42 -16.48
CA PRO A 501 19.68 2.28 -17.31
C PRO A 501 19.04 1.16 -16.48
N ALA A 502 17.85 0.73 -16.88
CA ALA A 502 17.10 -0.35 -16.24
C ALA A 502 16.55 -1.33 -17.27
N PHE A 503 16.40 -2.59 -16.83
CA PHE A 503 15.87 -3.68 -17.63
C PHE A 503 14.47 -4.04 -17.12
N LEU A 504 13.44 -3.61 -17.84
CA LEU A 504 12.04 -3.71 -17.43
C LEU A 504 11.38 -4.92 -18.10
N VAL A 505 10.94 -5.90 -17.32
CA VAL A 505 10.34 -7.14 -17.81
C VAL A 505 8.81 -7.07 -17.70
N GLN A 506 8.12 -7.21 -18.83
CA GLN A 506 6.66 -7.18 -18.93
C GLN A 506 6.16 -8.14 -20.01
N HIS A 507 5.14 -8.95 -19.71
CA HIS A 507 4.57 -9.96 -20.63
C HIS A 507 5.63 -10.91 -21.26
N GLY A 508 6.67 -11.27 -20.50
CA GLY A 508 7.79 -12.10 -20.95
C GLY A 508 8.84 -11.39 -21.81
N ILE A 509 8.68 -10.10 -22.08
CA ILE A 509 9.60 -9.28 -22.89
C ILE A 509 10.41 -8.37 -21.95
N CYS A 510 11.71 -8.28 -22.18
CA CYS A 510 12.59 -7.35 -21.46
C CYS A 510 12.89 -6.13 -22.33
N HIS A 511 12.65 -4.93 -21.82
CA HIS A 511 12.95 -3.65 -22.44
C HIS A 511 14.10 -2.97 -21.68
N GLN A 512 15.06 -2.39 -22.39
CA GLN A 512 16.10 -1.56 -21.79
C GLN A 512 15.76 -0.09 -22.02
N ASP A 513 15.70 0.70 -20.94
CA ASP A 513 15.37 2.13 -21.01
C ASP A 513 16.03 2.88 -19.83
N HIS A 514 16.05 4.20 -19.88
CA HIS A 514 16.41 5.05 -18.74
C HIS A 514 15.21 5.21 -17.82
N ALA A 515 15.33 4.72 -16.59
CA ALA A 515 14.26 4.69 -15.60
C ALA A 515 14.57 5.56 -14.37
N ILE A 516 13.50 5.97 -13.69
CA ILE A 516 13.52 6.59 -12.36
C ILE A 516 12.69 5.75 -11.39
N SER A 517 13.04 5.83 -10.11
CA SER A 517 12.52 4.94 -9.07
C SER A 517 11.92 5.70 -7.90
N GLU A 518 10.85 5.16 -7.33
CA GLU A 518 10.08 5.69 -6.21
C GLU A 518 10.10 4.67 -5.07
N LEU A 519 10.69 5.06 -3.93
CA LEU A 519 10.90 4.21 -2.76
C LEU A 519 9.72 4.38 -1.79
N GLY A 520 8.93 3.33 -1.62
CA GLY A 520 7.89 3.23 -0.59
C GLY A 520 8.40 2.55 0.66
N MET A 521 8.38 3.23 1.80
CA MET A 521 8.71 2.68 3.11
C MET A 521 7.42 2.29 3.84
N TYR A 522 7.26 1.02 4.19
CA TYR A 522 6.07 0.54 4.90
C TYR A 522 6.20 0.79 6.41
N GLY A 523 5.14 1.35 6.98
CA GLY A 523 4.97 1.56 8.42
C GLY A 523 3.84 0.69 8.97
N ALA A 524 4.08 0.06 10.11
CA ALA A 524 3.05 -0.64 10.87
C ALA A 524 2.88 0.03 12.24
N TYR A 525 1.63 0.35 12.58
CA TYR A 525 1.27 1.04 13.81
C TYR A 525 0.10 0.35 14.50
N LEU A 526 0.21 0.09 15.79
CA LEU A 526 -0.88 -0.39 16.62
C LEU A 526 -0.78 0.22 18.00
N ARG A 527 -1.87 0.82 18.46
CA ARG A 527 -1.99 1.40 19.80
C ARG A 527 -3.29 0.93 20.44
N ASN A 528 -3.26 0.67 21.75
CA ASN A 528 -4.45 0.50 22.59
C ASN A 528 -4.40 1.56 23.71
N LYS A 529 -5.33 2.51 23.70
CA LYS A 529 -5.37 3.70 24.57
C LYS A 529 -4.08 4.51 24.46
N ASP A 530 -3.28 4.50 25.50
CA ASP A 530 -1.99 5.20 25.58
C ASP A 530 -0.80 4.27 25.29
N ASN A 531 -1.02 2.95 25.22
CA ASN A 531 0.01 1.96 25.00
C ASN A 531 0.26 1.75 23.50
N ILE A 532 1.43 2.15 23.02
CA ILE A 532 1.91 1.84 21.66
C ILE A 532 2.44 0.40 21.67
N ILE A 533 1.80 -0.48 20.90
CA ILE A 533 2.10 -1.92 20.81
C ILE A 533 3.01 -2.21 19.60
N ILE A 534 2.87 -1.43 18.53
CA ILE A 534 3.72 -1.45 17.33
C ILE A 534 3.89 0.00 16.88
N ASN A 535 5.12 0.41 16.59
CA ASN A 535 5.38 1.60 15.79
C ASN A 535 6.70 1.41 15.03
N ASP A 536 6.64 0.64 13.94
CA ASP A 536 7.82 0.10 13.28
C ASP A 536 7.83 0.39 11.78
N HIS A 537 9.04 0.61 11.25
CA HIS A 537 9.33 0.34 9.84
C HIS A 537 9.25 -1.18 9.61
N CYS A 538 8.49 -1.63 8.63
CA CYS A 538 8.21 -3.06 8.43
C CYS A 538 8.60 -3.63 7.06
N GLY A 539 9.30 -2.86 6.22
CA GLY A 539 9.75 -3.28 4.89
C GLY A 539 9.61 -2.17 3.85
N TYR A 540 9.89 -2.49 2.59
CA TYR A 540 9.87 -1.49 1.51
C TYR A 540 9.25 -2.01 0.22
N LEU A 541 8.98 -1.09 -0.69
CA LEU A 541 8.61 -1.28 -2.08
C LEU A 541 9.49 -0.36 -2.90
N LEU A 542 10.07 -0.84 -3.99
CA LEU A 542 10.59 0.06 -5.03
C LEU A 542 9.69 -0.07 -6.27
N ARG A 543 9.27 1.07 -6.82
CA ARG A 543 8.55 1.15 -8.10
C ARG A 543 9.45 1.86 -9.10
N THR A 544 9.69 1.25 -10.24
CA THR A 544 10.60 1.77 -11.26
C THR A 544 9.85 1.97 -12.56
N LYS A 545 10.05 3.12 -13.22
CA LYS A 545 9.34 3.51 -14.44
C LYS A 545 10.27 4.20 -15.42
N VAL A 546 9.94 4.13 -16.71
CA VAL A 546 10.66 4.90 -17.74
C VAL A 546 10.62 6.39 -17.39
N SER A 547 11.76 7.07 -17.55
CA SER A 547 11.98 8.46 -17.11
C SER A 547 11.06 9.48 -17.81
N SER A 548 10.57 9.14 -19.00
CA SER A 548 9.57 9.88 -19.77
C SER A 548 8.14 9.73 -19.25
N SER A 549 7.84 8.75 -18.37
CA SER A 549 6.49 8.54 -17.84
C SER A 549 6.19 9.46 -16.67
N ASN A 550 5.17 10.31 -16.83
CA ASN A 550 4.63 11.13 -15.75
C ASN A 550 4.01 10.26 -14.64
N GLU A 551 3.28 9.21 -14.99
CA GLU A 551 2.59 8.31 -14.05
C GLU A 551 3.44 7.12 -13.58
N GLY A 552 3.10 6.54 -12.42
CA GLY A 552 3.95 5.55 -11.72
C GLY A 552 3.22 4.39 -11.01
N GLY A 553 1.95 4.15 -11.34
CA GLY A 553 1.19 3.03 -10.78
C GLY A 553 1.51 1.70 -11.49
N VAL A 554 1.97 0.68 -10.74
CA VAL A 554 2.17 -0.68 -11.26
C VAL A 554 0.84 -1.32 -11.66
N ALA A 555 -0.20 -1.20 -10.82
CA ALA A 555 -1.54 -1.70 -11.11
C ALA A 555 -2.18 -1.00 -12.33
N ALA A 556 -1.82 0.26 -12.57
CA ALA A 556 -2.23 1.05 -13.73
C ALA A 556 -1.36 0.78 -14.98
N GLY A 557 -0.27 0.01 -14.85
CA GLY A 557 0.59 -0.42 -15.97
C GLY A 557 1.71 0.54 -16.36
N PHE A 558 1.98 1.58 -15.57
CA PHE A 558 3.02 2.60 -15.86
C PHE A 558 4.40 2.30 -15.25
N ALA A 559 4.46 1.40 -14.26
CA ALA A 559 5.67 1.07 -13.52
C ALA A 559 5.83 -0.44 -13.36
N VAL A 560 7.05 -0.87 -13.05
CA VAL A 560 7.39 -2.23 -12.63
C VAL A 560 7.74 -2.26 -11.14
N LEU A 561 7.60 -3.45 -10.52
CA LEU A 561 8.13 -3.72 -9.19
C LEU A 561 9.66 -3.88 -9.25
N ASP A 562 10.35 -3.39 -8.23
CA ASP A 562 11.82 -3.42 -8.17
C ASP A 562 12.26 -3.62 -6.70
N SER A 563 13.56 -3.76 -6.46
CA SER A 563 14.15 -3.68 -5.13
C SER A 563 15.46 -2.87 -5.17
N ILE A 564 15.85 -2.28 -4.05
CA ILE A 564 17.10 -1.52 -3.96
C ILE A 564 18.35 -2.42 -3.87
N TYR A 565 19.46 -1.95 -4.46
CA TYR A 565 20.83 -2.39 -4.19
C TYR A 565 21.55 -1.26 -3.45
N LEU A 566 21.88 -1.48 -2.18
CA LEU A 566 22.49 -0.44 -1.33
C LEU A 566 23.94 -0.18 -1.74
N THR A 567 24.24 1.06 -2.12
CA THR A 567 25.61 1.55 -2.39
C THR A 567 26.22 2.16 -1.14
#